data_AF-A0A0M8W3G9-F1
#
_entry.id   AF-A0A0M8W3G9-F1
#
_cell.length_a   1.000
_cell.length_b   1.000
_cell.length_c   1.000
_cell.angle_alpha   90.00
_cell.angle_beta   90.00
_cell.angle_gamma   90.00
#
_symmetry.space_group_name_H-M   'P 1'
#
loop_
_entity.id
_entity.type
_entity.pdbx_description
1 polymer ?
#
loop_
_entity_poly.entity_id
_entity_poly.type
_entity_poly.pdbx_seq_one_letter_code
_entity_poly.pdbx_strand_id
1 'polypeptide(L)'
;MRWRKSGVLATAAAATAVMAAAVIANPVSVHAVDVPACVVGYQVDQWSGGFVAQVKVTNNGAPVDGWTLTWTFAGDQHVTSGWSADVTQSGAVVTARNQAYNRAIATGASVQFGFQATFQGANQPPADFTLNGVRCNDTAPPTTTTTTTTTTTTTTTTQVPPPGCPSGAFCDGFENQTGTRPAGDWSLVFPNCQGSGTATVDSSTARSGGKSIRVDGRAGYCNHVFLSTSRGTSGSGLYTRFYVRHTTALPEAHVTFLAMKDTADGGKDLRMGGQNRALQWNRESDDATLPEQSPAGVAQSTPLAVNQWTCVEFGITGSELRTWVNGTEVPGLRVDGVSTPDVDSQWLRRSGWRPALTDFRLGWESYGGGDDTLWFDDVVLASSRVGCS
;
A
#
# COMPACT_ATOMS: atom_id res chain seq x y z
N MET A 1 -63.93 62.42 68.30
CA MET A 1 -62.60 62.55 67.64
C MET A 1 -61.91 61.19 67.68
N ARG A 2 -61.68 60.60 66.50
CA ARG A 2 -60.64 59.62 66.06
C ARG A 2 -59.79 58.90 67.13
N TRP A 3 -59.36 57.64 67.00
CA TRP A 3 -59.63 56.48 66.14
C TRP A 3 -58.89 55.28 66.77
N ARG A 4 -59.32 54.06 66.46
CA ARG A 4 -58.82 52.77 66.99
C ARG A 4 -57.46 52.35 66.41
N LYS A 5 -56.80 51.47 67.18
CA LYS A 5 -55.57 50.71 66.93
C LYS A 5 -55.57 49.90 65.61
N SER A 6 -54.37 49.73 65.05
CA SER A 6 -53.72 48.43 64.72
C SER A 6 -53.05 48.37 63.35
N GLY A 7 -51.85 47.77 63.33
CA GLY A 7 -51.26 47.11 62.15
C GLY A 7 -49.91 47.72 61.71
N VAL A 8 -48.88 46.98 61.29
CA VAL A 8 -48.45 45.58 61.35
C VAL A 8 -47.17 45.50 60.50
N LEU A 9 -46.22 44.66 60.91
CA LEU A 9 -45.11 44.01 60.18
C LEU A 9 -44.02 44.81 59.44
N ALA A 10 -42.79 44.41 59.78
CA ALA A 10 -41.53 44.66 59.10
C ALA A 10 -41.37 43.81 57.82
N THR A 11 -40.59 44.29 56.85
CA THR A 11 -39.75 43.44 55.98
C THR A 11 -38.45 44.17 55.64
N ALA A 12 -37.33 43.53 55.97
CA ALA A 12 -35.99 43.88 55.52
C ALA A 12 -35.67 43.00 54.29
N ALA A 13 -35.26 43.62 53.18
CA ALA A 13 -34.78 42.90 52.00
C ALA A 13 -33.25 42.75 52.09
N ALA A 14 -32.77 41.54 52.38
CA ALA A 14 -31.37 41.16 52.22
C ALA A 14 -31.18 40.51 50.84
N ALA A 15 -30.34 41.10 49.99
CA ALA A 15 -29.97 40.52 48.70
C ALA A 15 -28.82 39.52 48.91
N THR A 16 -29.10 38.23 48.72
CA THR A 16 -28.10 37.16 48.69
C THR A 16 -27.55 37.00 47.27
N ALA A 17 -26.25 37.26 47.09
CA ALA A 17 -25.53 36.91 45.88
C ALA A 17 -25.20 35.41 45.87
N VAL A 18 -25.69 34.68 44.88
CA VAL A 18 -25.33 33.27 44.65
C VAL A 18 -24.03 33.22 43.87
N MET A 19 -22.94 32.79 44.51
CA MET A 19 -21.71 32.39 43.80
C MET A 19 -21.86 30.95 43.33
N ALA A 20 -22.01 30.74 42.02
CA ALA A 20 -21.93 29.41 41.42
C ALA A 20 -20.45 29.02 41.26
N ALA A 21 -19.98 28.10 42.08
CA ALA A 21 -18.67 27.46 41.89
C ALA A 21 -18.77 26.42 40.75
N ALA A 22 -18.15 26.71 39.61
CA ALA A 22 -18.01 25.74 38.54
C ALA A 22 -16.99 24.67 38.94
N VAL A 23 -17.47 23.44 39.20
CA VAL A 23 -16.61 22.26 39.39
C VAL A 23 -16.11 21.82 38.02
N ILE A 24 -14.83 22.01 37.75
CA ILE A 24 -14.16 21.52 36.54
C ILE A 24 -13.92 20.03 36.73
N ALA A 25 -14.79 19.19 36.17
CA ALA A 25 -14.56 17.75 36.10
C ALA A 25 -13.56 17.48 34.96
N ASN A 26 -12.31 17.14 35.30
CA ASN A 26 -11.35 16.63 34.33
C ASN A 26 -11.74 15.17 33.98
N PRO A 27 -12.02 14.82 32.71
CA PRO A 27 -12.26 13.44 32.34
C PRO A 27 -10.94 12.66 32.47
N VAL A 28 -10.89 11.73 33.43
CA VAL A 28 -9.84 10.72 33.49
C VAL A 28 -10.08 9.78 32.31
N SER A 29 -9.17 9.79 31.34
CA SER A 29 -9.22 8.88 30.19
C SER A 29 -8.82 7.48 30.66
N VAL A 30 -9.81 6.60 30.82
CA VAL A 30 -9.56 5.16 30.93
C VAL A 30 -9.05 4.67 29.58
N HIS A 31 -7.83 4.11 29.56
CA HIS A 31 -7.25 3.53 28.35
C HIS A 31 -8.10 2.32 27.94
N ALA A 32 -8.70 2.37 26.75
CA ALA A 32 -9.33 1.19 26.17
C ALA A 32 -8.24 0.14 25.92
N VAL A 33 -8.50 -1.11 26.30
CA VAL A 33 -7.60 -2.22 25.98
C VAL A 33 -7.75 -2.50 24.49
N ASP A 34 -6.67 -2.32 23.74
CA ASP A 34 -6.65 -2.45 22.28
C ASP A 34 -6.91 -3.90 21.85
N VAL A 35 -8.10 -4.15 21.29
CA VAL A 35 -8.47 -5.46 20.73
C VAL A 35 -7.95 -5.56 19.29
N PRO A 36 -7.12 -6.58 18.96
CA PRO A 36 -6.62 -6.80 17.60
C PRO A 36 -7.73 -6.84 16.55
N ALA A 37 -7.50 -6.25 15.37
CA ALA A 37 -8.47 -6.20 14.26
C ALA A 37 -8.96 -7.60 13.81
N CYS A 38 -8.11 -8.61 13.94
CA CYS A 38 -8.49 -10.00 13.89
C CYS A 38 -7.61 -10.80 14.86
N VAL A 39 -8.11 -11.95 15.30
CA VAL A 39 -7.37 -12.87 16.15
C VAL A 39 -7.32 -14.23 15.47
N VAL A 40 -6.13 -14.80 15.34
CA VAL A 40 -5.92 -16.14 14.80
C VAL A 40 -5.42 -17.06 15.91
N GLY A 41 -6.24 -18.06 16.22
CA GLY A 41 -5.81 -19.22 17.00
C GLY A 41 -5.24 -20.28 16.07
N TYR A 42 -4.03 -20.75 16.36
CA TYR A 42 -3.34 -21.79 15.60
C TYR A 42 -2.95 -22.92 16.55
N GLN A 43 -3.65 -24.05 16.45
CA GLN A 43 -3.43 -25.22 17.30
C GLN A 43 -2.84 -26.35 16.46
N VAL A 44 -1.80 -27.00 16.96
CA VAL A 44 -1.05 -28.03 16.24
C VAL A 44 -1.09 -29.35 17.00
N ASP A 45 -1.52 -30.40 16.30
CA ASP A 45 -1.33 -31.79 16.70
C ASP A 45 -0.26 -32.39 15.78
N GLN A 46 0.93 -32.69 16.32
CA GLN A 46 2.08 -33.15 15.51
C GLN A 46 2.58 -34.54 15.87
N TRP A 47 3.24 -35.17 14.90
CA TRP A 47 3.95 -36.43 15.00
C TRP A 47 5.28 -36.35 14.25
N SER A 48 6.04 -37.46 14.19
CA SER A 48 7.30 -37.49 13.44
C SER A 48 7.06 -37.23 11.95
N GLY A 49 7.58 -36.13 11.44
CA GLY A 49 7.53 -35.77 10.02
C GLY A 49 6.24 -35.09 9.55
N GLY A 50 5.26 -34.85 10.42
CA GLY A 50 3.99 -34.23 10.02
C GLY A 50 3.15 -33.68 11.17
N PHE A 51 2.18 -32.84 10.81
CA PHE A 51 1.24 -32.26 11.75
C PHE A 51 -0.10 -31.92 11.10
N VAL A 52 -1.12 -31.83 11.94
CA VAL A 52 -2.41 -31.18 11.64
C VAL A 52 -2.47 -29.85 12.37
N ALA A 53 -2.87 -28.80 11.66
CA ALA A 53 -3.18 -27.51 12.26
C ALA A 53 -4.68 -27.21 12.16
N GLN A 54 -5.28 -26.81 13.29
CA GLN A 54 -6.60 -26.23 13.36
C GLN A 54 -6.45 -24.71 13.51
N VAL A 55 -7.07 -23.97 12.60
CA VAL A 55 -6.97 -22.51 12.53
C VAL A 55 -8.34 -21.89 12.78
N LYS A 56 -8.43 -21.06 13.81
CA LYS A 56 -9.63 -20.26 14.11
C LYS A 56 -9.34 -18.79 13.84
N VAL A 57 -10.07 -18.21 12.90
CA VAL A 57 -9.98 -16.78 12.57
C VAL A 57 -11.18 -16.07 13.17
N THR A 58 -10.94 -15.11 14.07
CA THR A 58 -11.96 -14.22 14.63
C THR A 58 -11.79 -12.84 14.01
N ASN A 59 -12.84 -12.31 13.41
CA ASN A 59 -12.84 -10.96 12.85
C ASN A 59 -13.35 -9.98 13.90
N ASN A 60 -12.53 -9.06 14.39
CA ASN A 60 -12.97 -7.99 15.29
C ASN A 60 -13.14 -6.65 14.56
N GLY A 61 -12.80 -6.59 13.28
CA GLY A 61 -13.00 -5.44 12.41
C GLY A 61 -14.36 -5.45 11.71
N ALA A 62 -14.48 -4.69 10.62
CA ALA A 62 -15.70 -4.63 9.82
C ALA A 62 -16.07 -6.02 9.27
N PRO A 63 -17.38 -6.34 9.08
CA PRO A 63 -17.80 -7.59 8.47
C PRO A 63 -17.12 -7.80 7.11
N VAL A 64 -16.59 -9.00 6.88
CA VAL A 64 -15.99 -9.38 5.59
C VAL A 64 -16.89 -10.35 4.86
N ASP A 65 -16.90 -10.25 3.54
CA ASP A 65 -17.67 -11.13 2.66
C ASP A 65 -16.79 -11.66 1.52
N GLY A 66 -16.06 -12.71 1.83
CA GLY A 66 -14.85 -13.14 1.14
C GLY A 66 -13.64 -12.93 2.04
N TRP A 67 -12.94 -14.00 2.38
CA TRP A 67 -11.75 -13.92 3.24
C TRP A 67 -10.61 -14.77 2.69
N THR A 68 -9.41 -14.22 2.85
CA THR A 68 -8.13 -14.87 2.60
C THR A 68 -7.27 -14.69 3.83
N LEU A 69 -6.83 -15.79 4.44
CA LEU A 69 -5.83 -15.79 5.49
C LEU A 69 -4.47 -16.16 4.88
N THR A 70 -3.44 -15.37 5.14
CA THR A 70 -2.05 -15.69 4.74
C THR A 70 -1.13 -15.74 5.93
N TRP A 71 -0.11 -16.59 5.86
CA TRP A 71 0.99 -16.66 6.82
C TRP A 71 2.22 -17.29 6.18
N THR A 72 3.36 -17.20 6.85
CA THR A 72 4.62 -17.79 6.39
C THR A 72 5.07 -18.89 7.35
N PHE A 73 5.42 -20.05 6.81
CA PHE A 73 6.12 -21.06 7.58
C PHE A 73 7.58 -20.64 7.83
N ALA A 74 8.01 -20.73 9.09
CA ALA A 74 9.37 -20.32 9.48
C ALA A 74 10.45 -21.34 9.10
N GLY A 75 10.07 -22.55 8.68
CA GLY A 75 10.97 -23.63 8.33
C GLY A 75 10.57 -24.32 7.03
N ASP A 76 10.76 -25.64 7.00
CA ASP A 76 10.54 -26.49 5.85
C ASP A 76 9.13 -27.10 5.81
N GLN A 77 8.18 -26.50 6.53
CA GLN A 77 6.83 -27.03 6.57
C GLN A 77 6.16 -26.98 5.20
N HIS A 78 5.45 -28.05 4.83
CA HIS A 78 4.76 -28.14 3.54
C HIS A 78 3.33 -28.68 3.66
N VAL A 79 2.34 -27.88 3.25
CA VAL A 79 0.92 -28.27 3.23
C VAL A 79 0.69 -29.42 2.25
N THR A 80 0.05 -30.48 2.73
CA THR A 80 -0.32 -31.65 1.93
C THR A 80 -1.82 -31.68 1.59
N SER A 81 -2.67 -31.17 2.46
CA SER A 81 -4.12 -31.12 2.27
C SER A 81 -4.78 -30.13 3.22
N GLY A 82 -5.97 -29.64 2.88
CA GLY A 82 -6.76 -28.73 3.71
C GLY A 82 -8.25 -29.04 3.63
N TRP A 83 -9.02 -28.57 4.61
CA TRP A 83 -10.48 -28.66 4.64
C TRP A 83 -11.08 -27.36 5.16
N SER A 84 -12.33 -27.10 4.78
CA SER A 84 -13.08 -25.88 5.10
C SER A 84 -12.45 -24.57 4.63
N ALA A 85 -11.39 -24.64 3.83
CA ALA A 85 -10.75 -23.57 3.10
C ALA A 85 -9.97 -24.17 1.92
N ASP A 86 -9.80 -23.40 0.84
CA ASP A 86 -8.83 -23.73 -0.20
C ASP A 86 -7.44 -23.31 0.29
N VAL A 87 -6.64 -24.27 0.77
CA VAL A 87 -5.31 -24.02 1.32
C VAL A 87 -4.25 -24.36 0.27
N THR A 88 -3.44 -23.37 -0.09
CA THR A 88 -2.38 -23.48 -1.10
C THR A 88 -1.07 -22.93 -0.54
N GLN A 89 0.05 -23.41 -1.05
CA GLN A 89 1.38 -22.95 -0.63
C GLN A 89 2.27 -22.67 -1.84
N SER A 90 3.02 -21.58 -1.77
CA SER A 90 4.07 -21.22 -2.72
C SER A 90 5.33 -20.83 -1.94
N GLY A 91 6.40 -21.61 -2.07
CA GLY A 91 7.55 -21.48 -1.18
C GLY A 91 7.14 -21.68 0.28
N ALA A 92 7.52 -20.76 1.17
CA ALA A 92 7.11 -20.80 2.58
C ALA A 92 5.74 -20.16 2.85
N VAL A 93 5.15 -19.46 1.88
CA VAL A 93 3.91 -18.69 2.07
C VAL A 93 2.70 -19.59 1.86
N VAL A 94 1.80 -19.62 2.85
CA VAL A 94 0.54 -20.35 2.79
C VAL A 94 -0.63 -19.37 2.67
N THR A 95 -1.58 -19.69 1.80
CA THR A 95 -2.82 -18.94 1.57
C THR A 95 -4.01 -19.86 1.78
N ALA A 96 -4.90 -19.51 2.70
CA ALA A 96 -6.19 -20.16 2.91
C ALA A 96 -7.32 -19.23 2.44
N ARG A 97 -8.12 -19.66 1.46
CA ARG A 97 -9.30 -18.92 0.98
C ARG A 97 -10.59 -19.56 1.44
N ASN A 98 -11.61 -18.74 1.68
CA ASN A 98 -12.93 -19.19 2.08
C ASN A 98 -13.56 -20.15 1.06
N GLN A 99 -14.39 -21.06 1.56
CA GLN A 99 -15.38 -21.77 0.76
C GLN A 99 -16.65 -20.92 0.59
N ALA A 100 -17.53 -21.29 -0.33
CA ALA A 100 -18.75 -20.53 -0.59
C ALA A 100 -19.63 -20.38 0.68
N TYR A 101 -19.72 -21.43 1.50
CA TYR A 101 -20.59 -21.48 2.67
C TYR A 101 -20.06 -20.72 3.90
N ASN A 102 -18.76 -20.42 3.96
CA ASN A 102 -18.14 -19.72 5.09
C ASN A 102 -17.49 -18.38 4.69
N ARG A 103 -17.87 -17.84 3.53
CA ARG A 103 -17.35 -16.57 2.97
C ARG A 103 -17.54 -15.36 3.89
N ALA A 104 -18.65 -15.30 4.62
CA ALA A 104 -19.00 -14.16 5.44
C ALA A 104 -18.50 -14.33 6.88
N ILE A 105 -17.78 -13.33 7.40
CA ILE A 105 -17.39 -13.25 8.82
C ILE A 105 -17.83 -11.90 9.37
N ALA A 106 -18.91 -11.90 10.14
CA ALA A 106 -19.36 -10.70 10.86
C ALA A 106 -18.33 -10.24 11.91
N THR A 107 -18.44 -8.99 12.36
CA THR A 107 -17.67 -8.48 13.50
C THR A 107 -17.95 -9.32 14.75
N GLY A 108 -16.89 -9.72 15.46
CA GLY A 108 -16.92 -10.64 16.60
C GLY A 108 -17.13 -12.11 16.24
N ALA A 109 -17.42 -12.46 14.98
CA ALA A 109 -17.64 -13.84 14.56
C ALA A 109 -16.32 -14.54 14.20
N SER A 110 -16.36 -15.88 14.17
CA SER A 110 -15.21 -16.70 13.79
C SER A 110 -15.55 -17.70 12.70
N VAL A 111 -14.55 -18.01 11.88
CA VAL A 111 -14.51 -19.20 11.02
C VAL A 111 -13.40 -20.13 11.46
N GLN A 112 -13.53 -21.40 11.13
CA GLN A 112 -12.54 -22.43 11.42
C GLN A 112 -12.25 -23.24 10.17
N PHE A 113 -10.99 -23.54 9.96
CA PHE A 113 -10.51 -24.46 8.93
C PHE A 113 -9.30 -25.22 9.48
N GLY A 114 -8.87 -26.24 8.75
CA GLY A 114 -7.65 -26.94 9.12
C GLY A 114 -6.90 -27.47 7.92
N PHE A 115 -5.67 -27.88 8.17
CA PHE A 115 -4.81 -28.46 7.15
C PHE A 115 -3.83 -29.45 7.76
N GLN A 116 -3.31 -30.34 6.92
CA GLN A 116 -2.21 -31.22 7.23
C GLN A 116 -0.96 -30.76 6.48
N ALA A 117 0.20 -30.90 7.13
CA ALA A 117 1.49 -30.54 6.55
C ALA A 117 2.61 -31.47 7.04
N THR A 118 3.71 -31.52 6.28
CA THR A 118 4.96 -32.20 6.66
C THR A 118 6.00 -31.22 7.17
N PHE A 119 7.02 -31.70 7.87
CA PHE A 119 8.22 -30.94 8.25
C PHE A 119 9.38 -31.92 8.53
N GLN A 120 10.64 -31.51 8.38
CA GLN A 120 11.82 -32.30 8.81
C GLN A 120 12.60 -31.60 9.92
N GLY A 121 12.61 -30.27 9.92
CA GLY A 121 13.30 -29.43 10.90
C GLY A 121 12.47 -29.13 12.14
N ALA A 122 12.45 -27.86 12.55
CA ALA A 122 11.62 -27.40 13.66
C ALA A 122 10.24 -26.94 13.17
N ASN A 123 9.18 -27.38 13.84
CA ASN A 123 7.81 -26.95 13.53
C ASN A 123 7.39 -25.73 14.38
N GLN A 124 7.96 -24.56 14.09
CA GLN A 124 7.59 -23.32 14.79
C GLN A 124 6.25 -22.78 14.26
N PRO A 125 5.33 -22.32 15.15
CA PRO A 125 4.07 -21.72 14.72
C PRO A 125 4.32 -20.40 13.97
N PRO A 126 3.53 -20.09 12.94
CA PRO A 126 3.59 -18.79 12.26
C PRO A 126 3.20 -17.64 13.21
N ALA A 127 3.77 -16.46 12.98
CA ALA A 127 3.50 -15.26 13.78
C ALA A 127 2.94 -14.08 12.95
N ASP A 128 2.80 -14.25 11.63
CA ASP A 128 2.55 -13.18 10.65
C ASP A 128 1.19 -13.34 9.94
N PHE A 129 0.17 -13.86 10.64
CA PHE A 129 -1.15 -14.04 10.06
C PHE A 129 -1.75 -12.71 9.59
N THR A 130 -2.24 -12.67 8.36
CA THR A 130 -3.08 -11.55 7.88
C THR A 130 -4.42 -12.04 7.35
N LEU A 131 -5.50 -11.37 7.73
CA LEU A 131 -6.85 -11.55 7.19
C LEU A 131 -7.14 -10.45 6.18
N ASN A 132 -7.26 -10.79 4.90
CA ASN A 132 -7.43 -9.83 3.81
C ASN A 132 -6.38 -8.70 3.81
N GLY A 133 -5.15 -9.03 4.19
CA GLY A 133 -4.04 -8.07 4.30
C GLY A 133 -3.99 -7.29 5.61
N VAL A 134 -4.94 -7.47 6.54
CA VAL A 134 -4.90 -6.88 7.88
C VAL A 134 -4.21 -7.85 8.84
N ARG A 135 -3.16 -7.41 9.54
CA ARG A 135 -2.50 -8.26 10.56
C ARG A 135 -3.46 -8.68 11.66
N CYS A 136 -3.40 -9.95 12.01
CA CYS A 136 -4.09 -10.50 13.16
C CYS A 136 -3.13 -10.62 14.34
N ASN A 137 -3.71 -10.66 15.56
CA ASN A 137 -3.00 -10.81 16.84
C ASN A 137 -2.15 -9.60 17.29
N ASP A 138 -2.05 -8.54 16.50
CA ASP A 138 -1.46 -7.27 16.94
C ASP A 138 -2.45 -6.50 17.82
N THR A 139 -2.06 -6.10 19.03
CA THR A 139 -2.88 -5.26 19.94
C THR A 139 -2.96 -3.79 19.47
N ALA A 140 -3.12 -3.53 18.17
CA ALA A 140 -3.43 -2.20 17.68
C ALA A 140 -4.93 -1.91 17.91
N PRO A 141 -5.31 -0.68 18.34
CA PRO A 141 -6.69 -0.33 18.63
C PRO A 141 -7.61 -0.72 17.47
N PRO A 142 -8.82 -1.26 17.73
CA PRO A 142 -9.78 -1.47 16.67
C PRO A 142 -10.22 -0.08 16.18
N THR A 143 -9.84 0.29 14.97
CA THR A 143 -10.44 1.44 14.29
C THR A 143 -11.92 1.14 14.14
N THR A 144 -12.73 1.67 15.05
CA THR A 144 -14.17 1.54 15.01
C THR A 144 -14.63 2.35 13.81
N THR A 145 -14.86 1.70 12.68
CA THR A 145 -15.66 2.28 11.60
C THR A 145 -17.09 2.35 12.13
N THR A 146 -17.42 3.42 12.85
CA THR A 146 -18.82 3.78 13.05
C THR A 146 -19.38 4.04 11.67
N THR A 147 -20.19 3.10 11.16
CA THR A 147 -21.17 3.40 10.12
C THR A 147 -22.19 4.35 10.75
N THR A 148 -21.83 5.62 10.85
CA THR A 148 -22.83 6.67 10.80
C THR A 148 -23.39 6.56 9.39
N THR A 149 -24.69 6.28 9.26
CA THR A 149 -25.44 6.67 8.07
C THR A 149 -25.44 8.20 8.05
N THR A 150 -24.28 8.78 7.76
CA THR A 150 -24.17 10.15 7.35
C THR A 150 -24.65 10.10 5.92
N THR A 151 -25.77 10.76 5.64
CA THR A 151 -26.01 11.24 4.28
C THR A 151 -24.79 12.07 3.93
N THR A 152 -23.81 11.47 3.25
CA THR A 152 -22.67 12.17 2.71
C THR A 152 -23.25 13.11 1.69
N THR A 153 -23.50 14.34 2.12
CA THR A 153 -23.46 15.45 1.18
C THR A 153 -22.03 15.40 0.69
N THR A 154 -21.86 14.97 -0.56
CA THR A 154 -20.59 15.01 -1.28
C THR A 154 -20.14 16.47 -1.27
N THR A 155 -19.42 16.88 -0.22
CA THR A 155 -18.58 18.05 -0.31
C THR A 155 -17.40 17.57 -1.10
N THR A 156 -17.51 17.79 -2.41
CA THR A 156 -16.39 17.78 -3.35
C THR A 156 -15.36 18.76 -2.79
N THR A 157 -14.47 18.31 -1.90
CA THR A 157 -13.22 19.03 -1.68
C THR A 157 -12.52 18.99 -3.02
N THR A 158 -12.49 20.15 -3.68
CA THR A 158 -11.89 20.31 -4.99
C THR A 158 -10.43 19.92 -4.85
N GLN A 159 -10.06 18.72 -5.32
CA GLN A 159 -8.66 18.34 -5.44
C GLN A 159 -7.97 19.41 -6.27
N VAL A 160 -6.98 20.08 -5.68
CA VAL A 160 -6.12 20.98 -6.44
C VAL A 160 -5.26 20.07 -7.31
N PRO A 161 -5.51 19.99 -8.62
CA PRO A 161 -4.74 19.10 -9.47
C PRO A 161 -3.32 19.65 -9.58
N PRO A 162 -2.30 18.79 -9.67
CA PRO A 162 -0.96 19.25 -9.94
C PRO A 162 -0.89 19.98 -11.28
N PRO A 163 0.09 20.87 -11.48
CA PRO A 163 0.32 21.52 -12.77
C PRO A 163 0.39 20.52 -13.92
N GLY A 164 -0.29 20.86 -15.03
CA GLY A 164 -0.31 20.03 -16.23
C GLY A 164 -1.21 18.79 -16.14
N CYS A 165 -2.23 18.78 -15.27
CA CYS A 165 -3.23 17.72 -15.23
C CYS A 165 -4.18 17.77 -16.45
N PRO A 166 -4.17 16.77 -17.35
CA PRO A 166 -5.05 16.74 -18.51
C PRO A 166 -6.52 16.46 -18.13
N SER A 167 -7.45 16.88 -18.99
CA SER A 167 -8.87 16.54 -18.80
C SER A 167 -9.08 15.02 -18.88
N GLY A 168 -9.86 14.48 -17.93
CA GLY A 168 -10.16 13.04 -17.86
C GLY A 168 -9.03 12.17 -17.29
N ALA A 169 -7.87 12.75 -16.95
CA ALA A 169 -6.81 12.06 -16.25
C ALA A 169 -7.08 11.96 -14.74
N PHE A 170 -6.50 10.95 -14.10
CA PHE A 170 -6.32 10.96 -12.65
C PHE A 170 -5.03 11.71 -12.34
N CYS A 171 -5.09 12.71 -11.47
CA CYS A 171 -3.93 13.50 -11.09
C CYS A 171 -3.94 13.75 -9.60
N ASP A 172 -2.78 13.64 -8.96
CA ASP A 172 -2.64 13.95 -7.54
C ASP A 172 -1.27 14.55 -7.24
N GLY A 173 -1.27 15.76 -6.67
CA GLY A 173 -0.08 16.42 -6.11
C GLY A 173 -0.03 16.30 -4.59
N PHE A 174 -0.85 15.44 -3.98
CA PHE A 174 -0.86 15.13 -2.55
C PHE A 174 -1.23 16.29 -1.59
N GLU A 175 -1.62 17.46 -2.11
CA GLU A 175 -1.97 18.64 -1.32
C GLU A 175 -3.17 18.44 -0.39
N ASN A 176 -4.05 17.48 -0.72
CA ASN A 176 -5.21 17.14 0.10
C ASN A 176 -4.88 16.23 1.30
N GLN A 177 -3.63 15.77 1.44
CA GLN A 177 -3.25 14.89 2.55
C GLN A 177 -3.21 15.66 3.88
N THR A 178 -4.05 15.27 4.83
CA THR A 178 -4.20 15.97 6.13
C THR A 178 -3.43 15.31 7.27
N GLY A 179 -3.06 14.03 7.12
CA GLY A 179 -2.29 13.27 8.10
C GLY A 179 -0.88 12.94 7.63
N THR A 180 -0.13 12.22 8.46
CA THR A 180 1.22 11.72 8.14
C THR A 180 1.21 10.43 7.33
N ARG A 181 0.09 9.70 7.32
CA ARG A 181 -0.09 8.49 6.51
C ARG A 181 -0.88 8.84 5.24
N PRO A 182 -0.45 8.39 4.06
CA PRO A 182 -1.20 8.58 2.83
C PRO A 182 -2.60 7.94 2.90
N ALA A 183 -3.60 8.66 2.40
CA ALA A 183 -5.00 8.24 2.42
C ALA A 183 -5.76 8.72 1.16
N GLY A 184 -7.06 8.40 1.08
CA GLY A 184 -7.94 8.78 -0.03
C GLY A 184 -7.83 7.79 -1.18
N ASP A 185 -7.48 8.28 -2.37
CA ASP A 185 -7.24 7.44 -3.56
C ASP A 185 -5.96 6.58 -3.45
N TRP A 186 -5.24 6.70 -2.34
CA TRP A 186 -3.99 5.99 -2.07
C TRP A 186 -4.06 5.10 -0.84
N SER A 187 -3.37 3.96 -0.92
CA SER A 187 -3.19 3.00 0.17
C SER A 187 -1.74 2.58 0.29
N LEU A 188 -1.26 2.33 1.51
CA LEU A 188 0.05 1.70 1.70
C LEU A 188 -0.08 0.19 1.57
N VAL A 189 0.80 -0.42 0.79
CA VAL A 189 0.87 -1.86 0.58
C VAL A 189 2.29 -2.37 0.83
N PHE A 190 2.34 -3.58 1.38
CA PHE A 190 3.55 -4.32 1.71
C PHE A 190 3.42 -5.74 1.15
N PRO A 191 3.54 -5.94 -0.18
CA PRO A 191 3.45 -7.24 -0.81
C PRO A 191 4.21 -8.36 -0.08
N ASN A 192 3.50 -9.38 0.42
CA ASN A 192 4.05 -10.60 1.02
C ASN A 192 4.60 -10.43 2.46
N CYS A 193 5.36 -9.39 2.77
CA CYS A 193 5.85 -9.15 4.13
C CYS A 193 6.16 -7.66 4.37
N GLN A 194 6.30 -7.28 5.64
CA GLN A 194 6.58 -5.91 6.05
C GLN A 194 7.73 -5.87 7.06
N GLY A 195 8.60 -4.89 6.90
CA GLY A 195 9.74 -4.62 7.76
C GLY A 195 9.87 -3.13 8.04
N SER A 196 11.06 -2.58 7.94
CA SER A 196 11.40 -1.23 8.40
C SER A 196 11.24 -0.11 7.36
N GLY A 197 10.88 -0.41 6.12
CA GLY A 197 10.58 0.62 5.12
C GLY A 197 9.29 1.36 5.44
N THR A 198 9.26 2.66 5.21
CA THR A 198 8.10 3.52 5.52
C THR A 198 7.73 4.41 4.35
N ALA A 199 6.46 4.80 4.29
CA ALA A 199 5.95 5.80 3.36
C ALA A 199 5.02 6.76 4.10
N THR A 200 5.31 8.06 4.03
CA THR A 200 4.63 9.10 4.80
C THR A 200 4.41 10.35 3.97
N VAL A 201 3.41 11.13 4.36
CA VAL A 201 3.19 12.47 3.81
C VAL A 201 4.25 13.40 4.40
N ASP A 202 5.00 14.07 3.55
CA ASP A 202 6.05 15.02 3.93
C ASP A 202 5.65 16.44 3.51
N SER A 203 5.71 17.37 4.44
CA SER A 203 5.45 18.80 4.20
C SER A 203 6.70 19.68 4.22
N SER A 204 7.89 19.06 4.28
CA SER A 204 9.19 19.74 4.25
C SER A 204 9.85 19.70 2.88
N THR A 205 9.50 18.71 2.06
CA THR A 205 10.02 18.49 0.72
C THR A 205 8.84 18.25 -0.21
N ALA A 206 8.66 19.12 -1.20
CA ALA A 206 7.64 18.99 -2.23
C ALA A 206 8.18 19.54 -3.56
N ARG A 207 7.61 19.11 -4.69
CA ARG A 207 7.95 19.60 -6.02
C ARG A 207 7.03 20.76 -6.38
N SER A 208 5.73 20.55 -6.21
CA SER A 208 4.71 21.59 -6.30
C SER A 208 3.95 21.69 -4.98
N GLY A 209 3.21 22.78 -4.76
CA GLY A 209 2.46 22.96 -3.53
C GLY A 209 3.33 22.90 -2.26
N GLY A 210 2.90 22.11 -1.28
CA GLY A 210 3.54 21.98 0.03
C GLY A 210 3.56 20.56 0.58
N LYS A 211 3.17 19.52 -0.19
CA LYS A 211 3.20 18.12 0.24
C LYS A 211 3.74 17.21 -0.84
N SER A 212 4.43 16.15 -0.42
CA SER A 212 4.75 15.01 -1.27
C SER A 212 4.71 13.72 -0.45
N ILE A 213 4.91 12.57 -1.09
CA ILE A 213 5.04 11.29 -0.37
C ILE A 213 6.51 10.93 -0.26
N ARG A 214 7.03 10.93 0.97
CA ARG A 214 8.35 10.43 1.30
C ARG A 214 8.30 8.93 1.51
N VAL A 215 9.26 8.22 0.93
CA VAL A 215 9.51 6.79 1.13
C VAL A 215 10.91 6.64 1.69
N ASP A 216 11.04 6.11 2.91
CA ASP A 216 12.32 5.68 3.46
C ASP A 216 12.49 4.19 3.15
N GLY A 217 13.08 3.92 1.99
CA GLY A 217 13.36 2.58 1.49
C GLY A 217 14.54 1.92 2.21
N ARG A 218 14.39 0.63 2.53
CA ARG A 218 15.45 -0.17 3.15
C ARG A 218 15.75 -1.42 2.33
N ALA A 219 17.02 -1.78 2.32
CA ALA A 219 17.56 -3.04 1.82
C ALA A 219 16.89 -4.24 2.48
N GLY A 220 16.71 -5.33 1.72
CA GLY A 220 16.11 -6.57 2.19
C GLY A 220 14.61 -6.64 1.88
N TYR A 221 14.21 -7.77 1.30
CA TYR A 221 12.92 -7.94 0.64
C TYR A 221 11.73 -7.45 1.48
N CYS A 222 11.60 -7.88 2.74
CA CYS A 222 10.43 -7.52 3.55
C CYS A 222 10.35 -6.04 3.92
N ASN A 223 11.41 -5.27 3.72
CA ASN A 223 11.37 -3.84 4.00
C ASN A 223 10.77 -3.02 2.86
N HIS A 224 10.24 -3.66 1.81
CA HIS A 224 9.57 -2.92 0.76
C HIS A 224 8.31 -2.22 1.29
N VAL A 225 7.96 -1.12 0.66
CA VAL A 225 6.73 -0.38 0.92
C VAL A 225 6.34 0.34 -0.35
N PHE A 226 5.05 0.33 -0.66
CA PHE A 226 4.52 1.06 -1.79
C PHE A 226 3.27 1.84 -1.43
N LEU A 227 3.15 3.03 -1.99
CA LEU A 227 1.92 3.77 -2.15
C LEU A 227 1.20 3.24 -3.40
N SER A 228 -0.05 2.79 -3.26
CA SER A 228 -0.84 2.11 -4.29
C SER A 228 -2.14 2.82 -4.59
N THR A 229 -2.49 2.89 -5.87
CA THR A 229 -3.82 3.27 -6.37
C THR A 229 -4.27 2.36 -7.50
N SER A 230 -5.59 2.13 -7.62
CA SER A 230 -6.22 1.47 -8.76
C SER A 230 -6.90 2.47 -9.71
N ARG A 231 -6.75 3.77 -9.47
CA ARG A 231 -7.32 4.83 -10.32
C ARG A 231 -6.54 4.92 -11.62
N GLY A 232 -7.22 5.22 -12.72
CA GLY A 232 -6.58 5.64 -13.98
C GLY A 232 -5.82 4.56 -14.76
N THR A 233 -5.90 3.29 -14.37
CA THR A 233 -5.22 2.17 -15.06
C THR A 233 -6.08 1.48 -16.12
N SER A 234 -7.32 1.92 -16.34
CA SER A 234 -8.24 1.34 -17.31
C SER A 234 -8.12 2.00 -18.69
N GLY A 235 -8.01 1.18 -19.75
CA GLY A 235 -8.02 1.68 -21.15
C GLY A 235 -7.14 0.88 -22.10
N SER A 236 -7.10 1.30 -23.37
CA SER A 236 -6.24 0.71 -24.42
C SER A 236 -4.80 1.25 -24.43
N GLY A 237 -4.52 2.27 -23.61
CA GLY A 237 -3.19 2.83 -23.40
C GLY A 237 -3.12 3.59 -22.09
N LEU A 238 -1.98 3.50 -21.42
CA LEU A 238 -1.69 4.14 -20.14
C LEU A 238 -0.45 5.02 -20.32
N TYR A 239 -0.60 6.31 -20.04
CA TYR A 239 0.50 7.24 -19.88
C TYR A 239 0.55 7.70 -18.45
N THR A 240 1.70 7.52 -17.82
CA THR A 240 1.90 7.91 -16.43
C THR A 240 3.08 8.85 -16.34
N ARG A 241 2.89 9.96 -15.63
CA ARG A 241 3.95 10.88 -15.24
C ARG A 241 3.97 10.99 -13.73
N PHE A 242 5.16 11.03 -13.15
CA PHE A 242 5.37 11.37 -11.75
C PHE A 242 6.71 12.08 -11.60
N TYR A 243 6.86 12.85 -10.54
CA TYR A 243 8.14 13.41 -10.15
C TYR A 243 8.74 12.58 -9.04
N VAL A 244 10.02 12.26 -9.18
CA VAL A 244 10.80 11.56 -8.16
C VAL A 244 12.02 12.38 -7.77
N ARG A 245 12.28 12.48 -6.48
CA ARG A 245 13.53 12.97 -5.90
C ARG A 245 14.07 11.86 -5.01
N HIS A 246 15.38 11.63 -5.02
CA HIS A 246 15.99 10.59 -4.19
C HIS A 246 17.35 11.02 -3.65
N THR A 247 17.84 10.38 -2.59
CA THR A 247 19.05 10.82 -1.88
C THR A 247 20.30 10.05 -2.29
N THR A 248 20.13 8.81 -2.73
CA THR A 248 21.22 7.88 -3.04
C THR A 248 21.25 7.61 -4.54
N ALA A 249 22.45 7.53 -5.12
CA ALA A 249 22.55 7.15 -6.53
C ALA A 249 22.06 5.70 -6.72
N LEU A 250 21.39 5.42 -7.85
CA LEU A 250 20.93 4.07 -8.16
C LEU A 250 22.08 3.07 -8.02
N PRO A 251 21.88 1.96 -7.29
CA PRO A 251 22.96 1.01 -7.02
C PRO A 251 23.29 0.15 -8.26
N GLU A 252 24.35 -0.65 -8.14
CA GLU A 252 24.62 -1.72 -9.11
C GLU A 252 23.59 -2.85 -8.99
N ALA A 253 23.10 -3.12 -7.78
CA ALA A 253 22.06 -4.09 -7.51
C ALA A 253 20.69 -3.67 -8.07
N HIS A 254 19.83 -4.66 -8.32
CA HIS A 254 18.45 -4.42 -8.75
C HIS A 254 17.60 -3.88 -7.59
N VAL A 255 17.02 -2.70 -7.80
CA VAL A 255 16.00 -2.07 -6.94
C VAL A 255 14.77 -1.73 -7.75
N THR A 256 13.61 -1.67 -7.12
CA THR A 256 12.33 -1.30 -7.74
C THR A 256 11.73 -0.12 -6.97
N PHE A 257 11.33 0.94 -7.67
CA PHE A 257 10.61 2.08 -7.06
C PHE A 257 9.22 2.31 -7.65
N LEU A 258 8.87 1.56 -8.70
CA LEU A 258 7.56 1.54 -9.30
C LEU A 258 7.17 0.11 -9.63
N ALA A 259 5.92 -0.27 -9.34
CA ALA A 259 5.39 -1.58 -9.68
C ALA A 259 3.94 -1.49 -10.14
N MET A 260 3.55 -2.36 -11.06
CA MET A 260 2.18 -2.47 -11.55
C MET A 260 1.83 -3.94 -11.76
N LYS A 261 0.72 -4.39 -11.19
CA LYS A 261 0.19 -5.74 -11.36
C LYS A 261 -0.26 -5.92 -12.80
N ASP A 262 0.27 -6.94 -13.46
CA ASP A 262 -0.08 -7.30 -14.83
C ASP A 262 -0.89 -8.60 -14.86
N THR A 263 -2.18 -8.48 -15.15
CA THR A 263 -3.07 -9.65 -15.26
C THR A 263 -2.83 -10.47 -16.53
N ALA A 264 -2.25 -9.88 -17.57
CA ALA A 264 -1.80 -10.59 -18.77
C ALA A 264 -0.52 -11.41 -18.50
N ASP A 265 0.08 -11.24 -17.31
CA ASP A 265 1.27 -11.93 -16.87
C ASP A 265 1.06 -12.68 -15.54
N GLY A 266 -0.12 -13.25 -15.35
CA GLY A 266 -0.42 -14.08 -14.17
C GLY A 266 -0.47 -13.29 -12.85
N GLY A 267 -0.69 -11.97 -12.91
CA GLY A 267 -0.69 -11.09 -11.74
C GLY A 267 0.72 -10.78 -11.20
N LYS A 268 1.76 -11.03 -12.01
CA LYS A 268 3.13 -10.64 -11.73
C LYS A 268 3.35 -9.15 -12.00
N ASP A 269 4.36 -8.57 -11.38
CA ASP A 269 4.60 -7.13 -11.48
C ASP A 269 5.43 -6.79 -12.73
N LEU A 270 4.95 -5.80 -13.49
CA LEU A 270 5.79 -4.95 -14.32
C LEU A 270 6.42 -3.89 -13.43
N ARG A 271 7.75 -3.83 -13.41
CA ARG A 271 8.53 -3.05 -12.44
C ARG A 271 9.39 -2.03 -13.15
N MET A 272 9.54 -0.85 -12.55
CA MET A 272 10.57 0.11 -12.91
C MET A 272 11.43 0.42 -11.68
N GLY A 273 12.72 0.56 -11.93
CA GLY A 273 13.69 0.80 -10.88
C GLY A 273 15.06 1.10 -11.43
N GLY A 274 16.08 0.57 -10.76
CA GLY A 274 17.47 0.75 -11.16
C GLY A 274 18.29 -0.52 -11.03
N GLN A 275 19.30 -0.64 -11.88
CA GLN A 275 20.34 -1.65 -11.83
C GLN A 275 21.54 -1.13 -12.62
N ASN A 276 22.76 -1.54 -12.25
CA ASN A 276 23.98 -1.04 -12.88
C ASN A 276 24.05 0.50 -12.98
N ARG A 277 23.52 1.19 -11.96
CA ARG A 277 23.44 2.66 -11.86
C ARG A 277 22.60 3.36 -12.94
N ALA A 278 21.75 2.63 -13.66
CA ALA A 278 20.85 3.19 -14.66
C ALA A 278 19.40 2.75 -14.41
N LEU A 279 18.45 3.50 -14.95
CA LEU A 279 17.05 3.11 -14.96
C LEU A 279 16.83 1.83 -15.75
N GLN A 280 15.90 1.01 -15.29
CA GLN A 280 15.43 -0.16 -16.03
C GLN A 280 13.95 -0.44 -15.80
N TRP A 281 13.35 -1.15 -16.75
CA TRP A 281 12.16 -1.96 -16.52
C TRP A 281 12.56 -3.41 -16.26
N ASN A 282 11.73 -4.11 -15.49
CA ASN A 282 11.85 -5.53 -15.24
C ASN A 282 10.46 -6.18 -15.23
N ARG A 283 10.35 -7.41 -15.73
CA ARG A 283 9.17 -8.25 -15.54
C ARG A 283 9.47 -9.30 -14.47
N GLU A 284 8.65 -9.34 -13.43
CA GLU A 284 8.80 -10.33 -12.35
C GLU A 284 8.70 -11.78 -12.85
N SER A 285 7.90 -12.03 -13.89
CA SER A 285 7.58 -13.39 -14.35
C SER A 285 8.77 -14.14 -14.96
N ASP A 286 9.62 -13.44 -15.72
CA ASP A 286 10.71 -14.02 -16.49
C ASP A 286 12.06 -13.30 -16.27
N ASP A 287 12.10 -12.34 -15.35
CA ASP A 287 13.26 -11.50 -15.01
C ASP A 287 13.88 -10.80 -16.24
N ALA A 288 13.08 -10.59 -17.28
CA ALA A 288 13.53 -9.82 -18.43
C ALA A 288 13.74 -8.36 -18.04
N THR A 289 14.85 -7.78 -18.48
CA THR A 289 15.19 -6.37 -18.24
C THR A 289 15.12 -5.57 -19.53
N LEU A 290 14.78 -4.30 -19.41
CA LEU A 290 14.85 -3.33 -20.50
C LEU A 290 15.49 -2.03 -19.97
N PRO A 291 16.66 -1.62 -20.49
CA PRO A 291 17.45 -2.39 -21.44
C PRO A 291 17.98 -3.67 -20.79
N GLU A 292 18.44 -4.60 -21.62
CA GLU A 292 19.28 -5.71 -21.17
C GLU A 292 20.48 -5.18 -20.38
N GLN A 293 20.85 -5.89 -19.32
CA GLN A 293 21.95 -5.54 -18.42
C GLN A 293 23.34 -5.84 -19.00
N SER A 294 23.52 -5.56 -20.30
CA SER A 294 24.79 -5.56 -21.01
C SER A 294 25.44 -4.16 -20.96
N PRO A 295 26.75 -4.01 -21.22
CA PRO A 295 27.37 -2.69 -21.35
C PRO A 295 26.71 -1.81 -22.43
N ALA A 296 26.28 -2.42 -23.54
CA ALA A 296 25.62 -1.69 -24.63
C ALA A 296 24.21 -1.22 -24.24
N GLY A 297 23.43 -2.08 -23.59
CA GLY A 297 22.08 -1.78 -23.12
C GLY A 297 22.09 -0.71 -22.02
N VAL A 298 22.90 -0.89 -20.98
CA VAL A 298 23.02 0.08 -19.87
C VAL A 298 23.43 1.47 -20.38
N ALA A 299 24.32 1.55 -21.37
CA ALA A 299 24.73 2.81 -21.99
C ALA A 299 23.62 3.54 -22.77
N GLN A 300 22.51 2.85 -23.09
CA GLN A 300 21.32 3.44 -23.72
C GLN A 300 20.28 3.93 -22.69
N SER A 301 20.50 3.68 -21.40
CA SER A 301 19.66 4.19 -20.31
C SER A 301 20.33 5.38 -19.61
N THR A 302 19.70 5.88 -18.55
CA THR A 302 20.16 7.06 -17.80
C THR A 302 20.09 6.82 -16.30
N PRO A 303 21.03 7.36 -15.49
CA PRO A 303 20.83 7.48 -14.05
C PRO A 303 19.72 8.49 -13.72
N LEU A 304 19.25 8.46 -12.48
CA LEU A 304 18.44 9.53 -11.87
C LEU A 304 19.33 10.46 -11.05
N ALA A 305 19.18 11.78 -11.24
CA ALA A 305 19.95 12.77 -10.49
C ALA A 305 19.54 12.76 -9.00
N VAL A 306 20.53 12.66 -8.11
CA VAL A 306 20.30 12.72 -6.66
C VAL A 306 19.97 14.14 -6.21
N ASN A 307 19.13 14.25 -5.19
CA ASN A 307 18.73 15.51 -4.57
C ASN A 307 18.16 16.53 -5.56
N GLN A 308 17.51 16.05 -6.62
CA GLN A 308 16.81 16.84 -7.63
C GLN A 308 15.50 16.17 -7.99
N TRP A 309 14.46 16.99 -8.21
CA TRP A 309 13.20 16.49 -8.75
C TRP A 309 13.39 16.15 -10.22
N THR A 310 13.13 14.89 -10.57
CA THR A 310 13.21 14.36 -11.93
C THR A 310 11.82 13.97 -12.39
N CYS A 311 11.40 14.48 -13.54
CA CYS A 311 10.17 14.05 -14.18
C CYS A 311 10.42 12.70 -14.86
N VAL A 312 9.70 11.66 -14.43
CA VAL A 312 9.67 10.37 -15.11
C VAL A 312 8.29 10.20 -15.72
N GLU A 313 8.26 9.95 -17.02
CA GLU A 313 7.04 9.66 -17.76
C GLU A 313 7.22 8.35 -18.53
N PHE A 314 6.19 7.53 -18.60
CA PHE A 314 6.16 6.41 -19.53
C PHE A 314 4.79 6.27 -20.17
N GLY A 315 4.77 5.65 -21.34
CA GLY A 315 3.58 5.36 -22.12
C GLY A 315 3.58 3.91 -22.56
N ILE A 316 2.48 3.22 -22.31
CA ILE A 316 2.22 1.86 -22.77
C ILE A 316 1.00 1.89 -23.67
N THR A 317 1.14 1.41 -24.90
CA THR A 317 0.02 1.33 -25.85
C THR A 317 0.12 0.02 -26.61
N GLY A 318 -0.79 -0.92 -26.33
CA GLY A 318 -0.70 -2.27 -26.87
C GLY A 318 0.58 -2.98 -26.41
N SER A 319 1.52 -3.17 -27.35
CA SER A 319 2.82 -3.81 -27.10
C SER A 319 3.99 -2.81 -27.08
N GLU A 320 3.71 -1.52 -27.28
CA GLU A 320 4.72 -0.48 -27.21
C GLU A 320 4.87 0.03 -25.77
N LEU A 321 6.11 0.26 -25.38
CA LEU A 321 6.49 0.92 -24.13
C LEU A 321 7.53 1.98 -24.47
N ARG A 322 7.38 3.19 -23.93
CA ARG A 322 8.35 4.27 -24.09
C ARG A 322 8.51 4.99 -22.77
N THR A 323 9.74 5.36 -22.41
CA THR A 323 10.05 6.13 -21.20
C THR A 323 10.74 7.43 -21.55
N TRP A 324 10.35 8.50 -20.87
CA TRP A 324 10.97 9.81 -20.93
C TRP A 324 11.46 10.23 -19.54
N VAL A 325 12.63 10.85 -19.50
CA VAL A 325 13.20 11.49 -18.30
C VAL A 325 13.42 12.96 -18.61
N ASN A 326 12.81 13.84 -17.81
CA ASN A 326 12.80 15.30 -18.05
C ASN A 326 12.37 15.66 -19.49
N GLY A 327 11.39 14.93 -20.01
CA GLY A 327 10.81 15.13 -21.35
C GLY A 327 11.60 14.51 -22.50
N THR A 328 12.81 13.98 -22.25
CA THR A 328 13.67 13.35 -23.26
C THR A 328 13.48 11.84 -23.25
N GLU A 329 13.22 11.23 -24.41
CA GLU A 329 13.02 9.78 -24.52
C GLU A 329 14.34 9.05 -24.21
N VAL A 330 14.26 7.98 -23.43
CA VAL A 330 15.43 7.16 -23.06
C VAL A 330 15.55 6.00 -24.06
N PRO A 331 16.57 5.99 -24.94
CA PRO A 331 16.62 5.04 -26.05
C PRO A 331 16.57 3.57 -25.65
N GLY A 332 17.18 3.20 -24.52
CA GLY A 332 17.21 1.82 -24.01
C GLY A 332 15.95 1.39 -23.26
N LEU A 333 15.01 2.31 -23.01
CA LEU A 333 13.74 2.06 -22.32
C LEU A 333 12.55 2.18 -23.27
N ARG A 334 12.74 1.71 -24.51
CA ARG A 334 11.68 1.64 -25.53
C ARG A 334 11.48 0.20 -25.98
N VAL A 335 10.23 -0.13 -26.29
CA VAL A 335 9.82 -1.36 -26.99
C VAL A 335 9.04 -0.91 -28.21
N ASP A 336 9.63 -1.05 -29.39
CA ASP A 336 9.04 -0.69 -30.68
C ASP A 336 8.75 -1.92 -31.57
N GLY A 337 9.01 -3.12 -31.04
CA GLY A 337 8.83 -4.39 -31.74
C GLY A 337 10.00 -4.80 -32.64
N VAL A 338 11.05 -3.98 -32.75
CA VAL A 338 12.25 -4.30 -33.52
C VAL A 338 13.39 -4.67 -32.59
N SER A 339 13.71 -5.97 -32.56
CA SER A 339 14.78 -6.49 -31.72
C SER A 339 16.14 -5.87 -32.05
N THR A 340 16.74 -5.26 -31.04
CA THR A 340 18.08 -4.71 -31.03
C THR A 340 18.95 -5.58 -30.11
N PRO A 341 19.98 -6.25 -30.66
CA PRO A 341 20.88 -7.09 -29.85
C PRO A 341 21.45 -6.32 -28.65
N ASP A 342 21.53 -7.01 -27.51
CA ASP A 342 22.06 -6.48 -26.25
C ASP A 342 21.30 -5.27 -25.65
N VAL A 343 20.14 -4.91 -26.18
CA VAL A 343 19.29 -3.81 -25.69
C VAL A 343 17.89 -4.28 -25.29
N ASP A 344 17.14 -4.94 -26.16
CA ASP A 344 15.75 -5.35 -25.87
C ASP A 344 15.41 -6.77 -26.37
N SER A 345 16.41 -7.50 -26.86
CA SER A 345 16.20 -8.83 -27.41
C SER A 345 15.66 -9.81 -26.37
N GLN A 346 16.12 -9.73 -25.11
CA GLN A 346 15.59 -10.48 -23.96
C GLN A 346 14.11 -10.15 -23.74
N TRP A 347 13.76 -8.86 -23.77
CA TRP A 347 12.38 -8.41 -23.58
C TRP A 347 11.45 -8.96 -24.66
N LEU A 348 11.90 -8.91 -25.92
CA LEU A 348 11.15 -9.30 -27.11
C LEU A 348 11.14 -10.81 -27.40
N ARG A 349 11.85 -11.64 -26.62
CA ARG A 349 11.69 -13.11 -26.67
C ARG A 349 10.23 -13.51 -26.41
N ARG A 350 9.50 -12.73 -25.61
CA ARG A 350 8.07 -12.91 -25.40
C ARG A 350 7.30 -12.27 -26.56
N SER A 351 6.88 -13.09 -27.51
CA SER A 351 6.02 -12.64 -28.60
C SER A 351 4.67 -12.13 -28.06
N GLY A 352 4.17 -11.03 -28.63
CA GLY A 352 2.86 -10.49 -28.30
C GLY A 352 2.72 -9.94 -26.88
N TRP A 353 3.82 -9.53 -26.22
CA TRP A 353 3.76 -8.84 -24.92
C TRP A 353 2.81 -7.64 -25.00
N ARG A 354 1.74 -7.68 -24.19
CA ARG A 354 0.68 -6.67 -24.11
C ARG A 354 0.18 -6.65 -22.66
N PRO A 355 0.69 -5.77 -21.81
CA PRO A 355 0.36 -5.79 -20.39
C PRO A 355 -1.09 -5.36 -20.15
N ALA A 356 -1.73 -5.96 -19.16
CA ALA A 356 -3.06 -5.61 -18.68
C ALA A 356 -2.95 -5.17 -17.21
N LEU A 357 -2.53 -3.92 -17.03
CA LEU A 357 -2.16 -3.33 -15.76
C LEU A 357 -3.39 -2.98 -14.92
N THR A 358 -3.41 -3.36 -13.65
CA THR A 358 -4.59 -3.17 -12.78
C THR A 358 -4.37 -2.21 -11.62
N ASP A 359 -3.12 -1.89 -11.29
CA ASP A 359 -2.78 -0.93 -10.26
C ASP A 359 -1.56 -0.10 -10.66
N PHE A 360 -1.29 0.93 -9.86
CA PHE A 360 -0.10 1.76 -9.96
C PHE A 360 0.49 1.95 -8.57
N ARG A 361 1.76 1.56 -8.41
CA ARG A 361 2.48 1.63 -7.15
C ARG A 361 3.79 2.40 -7.27
N LEU A 362 4.02 3.32 -6.35
CA LEU A 362 5.29 4.04 -6.16
C LEU A 362 5.84 3.73 -4.78
N GLY A 363 7.13 3.45 -4.66
CA GLY A 363 7.68 2.93 -3.41
C GLY A 363 9.15 2.59 -3.48
N TRP A 364 9.54 1.59 -2.70
CA TRP A 364 10.87 0.99 -2.73
C TRP A 364 10.80 -0.50 -2.44
N GLU A 365 11.55 -1.29 -3.19
CA GLU A 365 11.83 -2.70 -2.96
C GLU A 365 13.29 -2.99 -3.35
N SER A 366 14.01 -3.69 -2.47
CA SER A 366 15.32 -4.23 -2.77
C SER A 366 15.49 -5.58 -2.10
N TYR A 367 16.01 -6.57 -2.84
CA TYR A 367 16.33 -7.89 -2.28
C TYR A 367 17.71 -7.92 -1.61
N GLY A 368 18.58 -6.96 -1.93
CA GLY A 368 19.94 -6.83 -1.42
C GLY A 368 20.16 -5.46 -0.79
N GLY A 369 21.30 -4.84 -1.07
CA GLY A 369 21.62 -3.47 -0.64
C GLY A 369 20.83 -2.38 -1.39
N GLY A 370 21.14 -1.12 -1.09
CA GLY A 370 20.46 0.03 -1.70
C GLY A 370 19.37 0.58 -0.79
N ASP A 371 19.75 1.12 0.37
CA ASP A 371 18.86 2.01 1.11
C ASP A 371 18.77 3.35 0.35
N ASP A 372 17.58 3.92 0.31
CA ASP A 372 17.37 5.24 -0.26
C ASP A 372 16.15 5.91 0.38
N THR A 373 16.19 7.23 0.45
CA THR A 373 15.01 8.04 0.75
C THR A 373 14.57 8.71 -0.54
N LEU A 374 13.32 8.45 -0.93
CA LEU A 374 12.70 8.99 -2.12
C LEU A 374 11.51 9.88 -1.76
N TRP A 375 11.19 10.80 -2.64
CA TRP A 375 9.94 11.55 -2.61
C TRP A 375 9.26 11.43 -3.96
N PHE A 376 7.95 11.23 -3.93
CA PHE A 376 7.09 11.20 -5.10
C PHE A 376 6.08 12.35 -5.06
N ASP A 377 5.90 13.02 -6.18
CA ASP A 377 4.98 14.15 -6.30
C ASP A 377 4.38 14.26 -7.72
N ASP A 378 3.31 15.05 -7.85
CA ASP A 378 2.64 15.40 -9.10
C ASP A 378 2.38 14.22 -10.04
N VAL A 379 1.72 13.19 -9.50
CA VAL A 379 1.37 11.98 -10.25
C VAL A 379 0.22 12.27 -11.20
N VAL A 380 0.33 11.78 -12.44
CA VAL A 380 -0.70 11.84 -13.46
C VAL A 380 -0.80 10.49 -14.16
N LEU A 381 -2.00 9.92 -14.22
CA LEU A 381 -2.36 8.75 -15.03
C LEU A 381 -3.40 9.18 -16.07
N ALA A 382 -3.03 9.05 -17.34
CA ALA A 382 -3.79 9.57 -18.48
C ALA A 382 -3.81 8.56 -19.65
N SER A 383 -4.63 8.84 -20.65
CA SER A 383 -4.74 8.04 -21.88
C SER A 383 -3.79 8.51 -23.00
N SER A 384 -3.04 9.58 -22.78
CA SER A 384 -2.09 10.16 -23.74
C SER A 384 -0.94 10.85 -23.02
N ARG A 385 0.14 11.14 -23.75
CA ARG A 385 1.35 11.76 -23.21
C ARG A 385 1.03 13.07 -22.50
N VAL A 386 1.53 13.20 -21.27
CA VAL A 386 1.35 14.33 -20.36
C VAL A 386 2.48 15.35 -20.53
N GLY A 387 3.73 14.88 -20.64
CA GLY A 387 4.93 15.70 -20.65
C GLY A 387 5.37 16.17 -19.25
N CYS A 388 6.45 16.96 -19.23
CA CYS A 388 7.11 17.42 -18.01
C CYS A 388 7.02 18.95 -17.79
N SER A 389 6.21 19.65 -18.59
CA SER A 389 6.00 21.09 -18.45
C SER A 389 5.14 21.44 -17.26
#